data_AF-A0A369K0D5-F1
#
_entry.id   AF-A0A369K0D5-F1
#
_cell.length_a   1.000
_cell.length_b   1.000
_cell.length_c   1.000
_cell.angle_alpha   90.00
_cell.angle_beta   90.00
_cell.angle_gamma   90.00
#
_symmetry.space_group_name_H-M   'P 1'
#
loop_
_entity.id
_entity.type
_entity.pdbx_description
1 polymer ?
#
loop_
_entity_poly.entity_id
_entity_poly.type
_entity_poly.pdbx_seq_one_letter_code
_entity_poly.pdbx_strand_id
1 'polypeptide(L)'
;MSLSKVTYGSEEEERRWNALSELMTRFHQWFKDEYKVMYKSANGSFENRGLSLLGYLDTVSAFSAELTTSHHGGKTSIHGGIEDLTQRVEKWRKDPTSYSYDEMKSCLDSLSGVLFTHLDQEVEDIRGDQLKPYFTIEEIENIGKGHRNDI
;
A
#
# COMPACT_ATOMS: atom_id res chain seq x y z
N MET A 1 14.66 -42.01 15.60
CA MET A 1 15.46 -40.77 15.73
C MET A 1 14.63 -39.64 15.13
N SER A 2 14.03 -38.81 15.99
CA SER A 2 13.31 -37.61 15.55
C SER A 2 14.31 -36.46 15.53
N LEU A 3 14.50 -35.84 14.37
CA LEU A 3 15.30 -34.63 14.23
C LEU A 3 14.56 -33.50 14.94
N SER A 4 15.05 -33.11 16.12
CA SER A 4 14.64 -31.87 16.77
C SER A 4 14.97 -30.72 15.83
N LYS A 5 13.93 -30.05 15.30
CA LYS A 5 14.11 -28.78 14.61
C LYS A 5 14.78 -27.83 15.61
N VAL A 6 15.96 -27.35 15.26
CA VAL A 6 16.66 -26.32 16.02
C VAL A 6 15.81 -25.05 15.92
N THR A 7 15.08 -24.73 16.98
CA THR A 7 14.32 -23.48 17.09
C THR A 7 15.27 -22.40 17.56
N TYR A 8 15.81 -21.61 16.64
CA TYR A 8 16.53 -20.39 16.99
C TYR A 8 15.50 -19.29 17.36
N GLY A 9 15.30 -19.12 18.67
CA GLY A 9 14.51 -18.06 19.30
C GLY A 9 13.25 -18.58 20.02
N SER A 10 12.86 -17.92 21.12
CA SER A 10 11.56 -18.16 21.76
C SER A 10 10.41 -17.62 20.89
N GLU A 11 9.17 -18.07 21.11
CA GLU A 11 7.98 -17.50 20.45
C GLU A 11 7.87 -15.98 20.65
N GLU A 12 8.35 -15.47 21.79
CA GLU A 12 8.43 -14.04 22.05
C GLU A 12 9.46 -13.35 21.15
N GLU A 13 10.63 -13.95 20.98
CA GLU A 13 11.67 -13.41 20.10
C GLU A 13 11.20 -13.40 18.63
N GLU A 14 10.52 -14.45 18.19
CA GLU A 14 9.94 -14.53 16.84
C GLU A 14 8.88 -13.43 16.62
N ARG A 15 8.01 -13.17 17.60
CA ARG A 15 7.05 -12.06 17.54
C ARG A 15 7.74 -10.70 17.45
N ARG A 16 8.83 -10.50 18.19
CA ARG A 16 9.59 -9.24 18.16
C ARG A 16 10.23 -8.99 16.79
N TRP A 17 10.82 -10.04 16.21
CA TRP A 17 11.39 -9.98 14.86
C TRP A 17 10.35 -9.70 13.77
N ASN A 18 9.12 -10.24 13.91
CA ASN A 18 8.04 -10.05 12.95
C ASN A 18 7.18 -8.79 13.21
N ALA A 19 7.44 -8.03 14.28
CA ALA A 19 6.60 -6.89 14.64
C ALA A 19 6.53 -5.80 13.55
N LEU A 20 7.62 -5.61 12.79
CA LEU A 20 7.68 -4.64 11.69
C LEU A 20 6.85 -5.10 10.48
N SER A 21 7.00 -6.37 10.05
CA SER A 21 6.21 -6.91 8.94
C SER A 21 4.73 -6.99 9.28
N GLU A 22 4.37 -7.31 10.52
CA GLU A 22 2.97 -7.27 11.00
C GLU A 22 2.39 -5.85 10.99
N LEU A 23 3.19 -4.83 11.33
CA LEU A 23 2.79 -3.43 11.23
C LEU A 23 2.52 -3.04 9.78
N MET A 24 3.47 -3.32 8.88
CA MET A 24 3.30 -3.03 7.45
C MET A 24 2.16 -3.82 6.82
N THR A 25 1.93 -5.06 7.24
CA THR A 25 0.76 -5.84 6.80
C THR A 25 -0.55 -5.10 7.06
N ARG A 26 -0.73 -4.55 8.28
CA ARG A 26 -1.95 -3.80 8.62
C ARG A 26 -2.08 -2.50 7.82
N PHE A 27 -0.97 -1.78 7.69
CA PHE A 27 -0.91 -0.54 6.92
C PHE A 27 -1.22 -0.78 5.43
N HIS A 28 -0.62 -1.80 4.82
CA HIS A 28 -0.86 -2.16 3.42
C HIS A 28 -2.27 -2.70 3.20
N GLN A 29 -2.83 -3.41 4.18
CA GLN A 29 -4.22 -3.86 4.09
C GLN A 29 -5.19 -2.67 3.99
N TRP A 30 -4.93 -1.58 4.71
CA TRP A 30 -5.70 -0.34 4.56
C TRP A 30 -5.63 0.23 3.14
N PHE A 31 -4.44 0.31 2.52
CA PHE A 31 -4.32 0.75 1.12
C PHE A 31 -5.12 -0.14 0.16
N LYS A 32 -5.04 -1.47 0.33
CA LYS A 32 -5.78 -2.42 -0.51
C LYS A 32 -7.29 -2.23 -0.39
N ASP A 33 -7.78 -1.92 0.81
CA ASP A 33 -9.20 -1.71 1.03
C ASP A 33 -9.67 -0.35 0.52
N GLU A 34 -8.88 0.72 0.70
CA GLU A 34 -9.16 2.03 0.13
C GLU A 34 -9.17 1.97 -1.42
N TYR A 35 -8.20 1.26 -2.02
CA TYR A 35 -8.18 0.99 -3.46
C TYR A 35 -9.49 0.34 -3.93
N LYS A 36 -9.95 -0.72 -3.25
CA LYS A 36 -11.20 -1.42 -3.62
C LYS A 36 -12.42 -0.51 -3.52
N VAL A 37 -12.43 0.37 -2.54
CA VAL A 37 -13.50 1.35 -2.34
C VAL A 37 -13.54 2.33 -3.50
N MET A 38 -12.41 2.97 -3.85
CA MET A 38 -12.32 3.89 -4.97
C MET A 38 -12.70 3.22 -6.31
N TYR A 39 -12.24 1.98 -6.50
CA TYR A 39 -12.53 1.19 -7.69
C TYR A 39 -14.02 0.92 -7.85
N LYS A 40 -14.69 0.46 -6.78
CA LYS A 40 -16.12 0.18 -6.80
C LYS A 40 -16.96 1.44 -6.98
N SER A 41 -16.48 2.57 -6.46
CA SER A 41 -17.22 3.84 -6.52
C SER A 41 -17.03 4.61 -7.84
N ALA A 42 -16.05 4.24 -8.67
CA ALA A 42 -15.71 4.95 -9.90
C ALA A 42 -16.88 5.10 -10.89
N ASN A 43 -17.89 4.24 -10.81
CA ASN A 43 -19.07 4.29 -11.68
C ASN A 43 -20.09 5.39 -11.32
N GLY A 44 -19.76 6.31 -10.41
CA GLY A 44 -20.66 7.34 -9.90
C GLY A 44 -21.25 7.04 -8.53
N SER A 45 -21.13 5.80 -8.02
CA SER A 45 -21.65 5.45 -6.69
C SER A 45 -20.91 6.11 -5.53
N PHE A 46 -19.86 6.90 -5.79
CA PHE A 46 -19.30 7.85 -4.83
C PHE A 46 -20.35 8.86 -4.31
N GLU A 47 -21.40 9.15 -5.08
CA GLU A 47 -22.51 10.02 -4.65
C GLU A 47 -23.30 9.41 -3.49
N ASN A 48 -23.42 8.08 -3.43
CA ASN A 48 -24.06 7.38 -2.30
C ASN A 48 -23.28 7.57 -0.99
N ARG A 49 -22.03 8.02 -1.07
CA ARG A 49 -21.16 8.35 0.06
C ARG A 49 -21.10 9.86 0.33
N GLY A 50 -21.95 10.65 -0.33
CA GLY A 50 -22.00 12.10 -0.21
C GLY A 50 -20.87 12.84 -0.94
N LEU A 51 -20.14 12.18 -1.83
CA LEU A 51 -19.09 12.81 -2.62
C LEU A 51 -19.63 13.33 -3.95
N SER A 52 -19.17 14.50 -4.35
CA SER A 52 -19.24 14.92 -5.76
C SER A 52 -18.17 14.21 -6.58
N LEU A 53 -18.23 14.31 -7.92
CA LEU A 53 -17.14 13.84 -8.78
C LEU A 53 -15.80 14.45 -8.38
N LEU A 54 -15.75 15.76 -8.09
CA LEU A 54 -14.53 16.42 -7.65
C LEU A 54 -14.03 15.88 -6.31
N GLY A 55 -14.93 15.63 -5.34
CA GLY A 55 -14.56 15.02 -4.07
C GLY A 55 -14.05 13.58 -4.22
N TYR A 56 -14.61 12.81 -5.14
CA TYR A 56 -14.08 11.50 -5.51
C TYR A 56 -12.67 11.61 -6.11
N LEU A 57 -12.46 12.53 -7.06
CA LEU A 57 -11.14 12.76 -7.67
C LEU A 57 -10.11 13.27 -6.66
N ASP A 58 -10.52 14.09 -5.68
CA ASP A 58 -9.67 14.50 -4.55
C ASP A 58 -9.23 13.29 -3.72
N THR A 59 -10.14 12.35 -3.47
CA THR A 59 -9.84 11.11 -2.73
C THR A 59 -8.80 10.28 -3.48
N VAL A 60 -8.98 10.11 -4.79
CA VAL A 60 -8.02 9.38 -5.65
C VAL A 60 -6.66 10.09 -5.68
N SER A 61 -6.65 11.42 -5.78
CA SER A 61 -5.42 12.23 -5.76
C SER A 61 -4.67 12.08 -4.44
N ALA A 62 -5.38 12.10 -3.30
CA ALA A 62 -4.78 11.93 -1.98
C ALA A 62 -4.17 10.53 -1.83
N PHE A 63 -4.89 9.48 -2.27
CA PHE A 63 -4.38 8.12 -2.28
C PHE A 63 -3.09 7.98 -3.10
N SER A 64 -3.05 8.56 -4.32
CA SER A 64 -1.83 8.55 -5.16
C SER A 64 -0.65 9.26 -4.50
N ALA A 65 -0.89 10.39 -3.84
CA ALA A 65 0.14 11.13 -3.12
C ALA A 65 0.68 10.35 -1.91
N GLU A 66 -0.21 9.66 -1.19
CA GLU A 66 0.16 8.83 -0.03
C GLU A 66 0.99 7.62 -0.46
N LEU A 67 0.56 6.90 -1.51
CA LEU A 67 1.37 5.82 -2.10
C LEU A 67 2.74 6.31 -2.55
N THR A 68 2.78 7.47 -3.21
CA THR A 68 4.05 8.08 -3.65
C THR A 68 4.95 8.26 -2.44
N THR A 69 4.48 8.99 -1.42
CA THR A 69 5.22 9.33 -0.19
C THR A 69 5.76 8.09 0.53
N SER A 70 4.91 7.09 0.77
CA SER A 70 5.24 5.91 1.56
C SER A 70 6.05 4.83 0.83
N HIS A 71 6.11 4.84 -0.51
CA HIS A 71 6.73 3.75 -1.31
C HIS A 71 7.84 4.24 -2.28
N HIS A 72 8.53 5.34 -1.95
CA HIS A 72 9.58 5.94 -2.81
C HIS A 72 10.83 5.07 -3.06
N GLY A 73 11.01 3.93 -2.36
CA GLY A 73 12.29 3.22 -2.28
C GLY A 73 12.35 1.79 -2.84
N GLY A 74 11.25 1.24 -3.36
CA GLY A 74 11.15 -0.16 -3.76
C GLY A 74 11.83 -0.54 -5.09
N LYS A 75 12.19 -1.82 -5.27
CA LYS A 75 12.78 -2.38 -6.51
C LYS A 75 11.76 -2.58 -7.65
N THR A 76 10.49 -2.28 -7.44
CA THR A 76 9.40 -2.45 -8.39
C THR A 76 8.65 -1.13 -8.55
N SER A 77 8.71 -0.53 -9.75
CA SER A 77 8.15 0.79 -10.02
C SER A 77 6.62 0.74 -10.12
N ILE A 78 5.92 0.94 -8.99
CA ILE A 78 4.51 1.36 -8.98
C ILE A 78 4.35 2.80 -9.53
N HIS A 79 5.46 3.55 -9.62
CA HIS A 79 5.49 4.96 -10.00
C HIS A 79 4.82 5.23 -11.35
N GLY A 80 5.02 4.38 -12.35
CA GLY A 80 4.38 4.56 -13.66
C GLY A 80 2.84 4.52 -13.57
N GLY A 81 2.30 3.56 -12.82
CA GLY A 81 0.84 3.45 -12.63
C GLY A 81 0.27 4.58 -11.78
N ILE A 82 1.01 5.07 -10.79
CA ILE A 82 0.61 6.22 -9.97
C ILE A 82 0.66 7.52 -10.78
N GLU A 83 1.70 7.69 -11.60
CA GLU A 83 1.84 8.85 -12.49
C GLU A 83 0.69 8.90 -13.51
N ASP A 84 0.38 7.77 -14.15
CA ASP A 84 -0.76 7.65 -15.08
C ASP A 84 -2.09 8.01 -14.40
N LEU A 85 -2.31 7.51 -13.18
CA LEU A 85 -3.52 7.82 -12.40
C LEU A 85 -3.60 9.30 -12.05
N THR A 86 -2.48 9.89 -11.62
CA THR A 86 -2.37 11.30 -11.26
C THR A 86 -2.68 12.20 -12.45
N GLN A 87 -2.10 11.92 -13.62
CA GLN A 87 -2.34 12.70 -14.84
C GLN A 87 -3.82 12.66 -15.28
N ARG A 88 -4.48 11.50 -15.18
CA ARG A 88 -5.92 11.36 -15.51
C ARG A 88 -6.81 12.10 -14.53
N VAL A 89 -6.52 12.01 -13.24
CA VAL A 89 -7.24 12.76 -12.20
C VAL A 89 -7.10 14.26 -12.45
N GLU A 90 -5.90 14.76 -12.74
CA GLU A 90 -5.69 16.17 -13.07
C GLU A 90 -6.46 16.60 -14.33
N LYS A 91 -6.49 15.77 -15.38
CA LYS A 91 -7.30 15.99 -16.58
C LYS A 91 -8.77 16.18 -16.21
N TRP A 92 -9.36 15.26 -15.44
CA TRP A 92 -10.78 15.32 -15.06
C TRP A 92 -11.09 16.40 -14.03
N ARG A 93 -10.13 16.83 -13.21
CA ARG A 93 -10.30 18.01 -12.36
C ARG A 93 -10.41 19.30 -13.18
N LYS A 94 -9.61 19.41 -14.25
CA LYS A 94 -9.62 20.58 -15.16
C LYS A 94 -10.87 20.61 -16.03
N ASP A 95 -11.33 19.44 -16.48
CA ASP A 95 -12.59 19.28 -17.21
C ASP A 95 -13.40 18.08 -16.67
N PRO A 96 -14.24 18.31 -15.64
CA PRO A 96 -15.06 17.25 -15.05
C PRO A 96 -16.06 16.62 -16.01
N THR A 97 -16.43 17.33 -17.09
CA THR A 97 -17.36 16.80 -18.10
C THR A 97 -16.70 15.72 -18.97
N SER A 98 -15.36 15.66 -18.98
CA SER A 98 -14.58 14.63 -19.67
C SER A 98 -14.34 13.35 -18.85
N TYR A 99 -14.93 13.24 -17.65
CA TYR A 99 -14.79 12.04 -16.82
C TYR A 99 -15.31 10.80 -17.54
N SER A 100 -14.51 9.74 -17.52
CA SER A 100 -14.84 8.45 -18.12
C SER A 100 -14.59 7.35 -17.12
N TYR A 101 -15.67 6.64 -16.76
CA TYR A 101 -15.58 5.46 -15.91
C TYR A 101 -14.68 4.39 -16.51
N ASP A 102 -14.76 4.15 -17.82
CA ASP A 102 -13.95 3.13 -18.50
C ASP A 102 -12.46 3.48 -18.47
N GLU A 103 -12.10 4.76 -18.66
CA GLU A 103 -10.72 5.22 -18.52
C GLU A 103 -10.22 5.08 -17.08
N MET A 104 -11.02 5.48 -16.09
CA MET A 104 -10.67 5.35 -14.67
C MET A 104 -10.47 3.88 -14.29
N LYS A 105 -11.43 3.02 -14.67
CA LYS A 105 -11.39 1.59 -14.40
C LYS A 105 -10.18 0.92 -15.04
N SER A 106 -9.89 1.20 -16.31
CA SER A 106 -8.73 0.64 -17.02
C SER A 106 -7.40 1.06 -16.38
N CYS A 107 -7.30 2.32 -15.96
CA CYS A 107 -6.13 2.83 -15.25
C CYS A 107 -5.95 2.13 -13.89
N LEU A 108 -7.02 2.04 -13.10
CA LEU A 108 -6.99 1.33 -11.83
C LEU A 108 -6.70 -0.16 -12.01
N ASP A 109 -7.29 -0.84 -12.99
CA ASP A 109 -7.02 -2.26 -13.29
C ASP A 109 -5.53 -2.49 -13.55
N SER A 110 -4.91 -1.64 -14.38
CA SER A 110 -3.47 -1.72 -14.68
C SER A 110 -2.59 -1.46 -13.45
N LEU A 111 -3.01 -0.57 -12.55
CA LEU A 111 -2.31 -0.29 -11.29
C LEU A 111 -2.43 -1.45 -10.29
N SER A 112 -3.60 -2.08 -10.16
CA SER A 112 -3.87 -3.06 -9.08
C SER A 112 -2.89 -4.22 -9.00
N GLY A 113 -2.55 -4.81 -10.15
CA GLY A 113 -1.67 -5.97 -10.20
C GLY A 113 -0.26 -5.63 -9.70
N VAL A 114 0.28 -4.50 -10.15
CA VAL A 114 1.62 -4.04 -9.75
C VAL A 114 1.61 -3.54 -8.31
N LEU A 115 0.58 -2.79 -7.91
CA LEU A 115 0.44 -2.26 -6.55
C LEU A 115 0.35 -3.39 -5.51
N PHE A 116 -0.58 -4.33 -5.67
CA PHE A 116 -0.79 -5.35 -4.64
C PHE A 116 0.42 -6.28 -4.52
N THR A 117 1.02 -6.65 -5.64
CA THR A 117 2.27 -7.43 -5.65
C THR A 117 3.39 -6.69 -4.92
N HIS A 118 3.53 -5.39 -5.16
CA HIS A 118 4.53 -4.56 -4.50
C HIS A 118 4.31 -4.49 -2.98
N LEU A 119 3.08 -4.18 -2.55
CA LEU A 119 2.72 -4.12 -1.13
C LEU A 119 2.98 -5.46 -0.40
N ASP A 120 2.72 -6.58 -1.07
CA ASP A 120 2.98 -7.91 -0.50
C ASP A 120 4.49 -8.22 -0.46
N GLN A 121 5.23 -7.86 -1.51
CA GLN A 121 6.68 -8.08 -1.57
C GLN A 121 7.42 -7.28 -0.51
N GLU A 122 7.03 -6.04 -0.23
CA GLU A 122 7.65 -5.24 0.82
C GLU A 122 7.47 -5.86 2.21
N VAL A 123 6.30 -6.44 2.49
CA VAL A 123 6.06 -7.17 3.74
C VAL A 123 6.96 -8.40 3.83
N GLU A 124 7.11 -9.14 2.73
CA GLU A 124 7.97 -10.33 2.66
C GLU A 124 9.45 -9.98 2.83
N ASP A 125 9.92 -8.88 2.23
CA ASP A 125 11.31 -8.41 2.30
C ASP A 125 11.72 -7.99 3.73
N ILE A 126 10.77 -7.57 4.56
CA ILE A 126 11.00 -7.12 5.94
C ILE A 126 10.57 -8.14 7.00
N ARG A 127 10.32 -9.39 6.61
CA ARG A 127 10.04 -10.46 7.59
C ARG A 127 11.23 -10.67 8.51
N GLY A 128 10.93 -11.11 9.74
CA GLY A 128 11.94 -11.31 10.77
C GLY A 128 13.09 -12.22 10.35
N ASP A 129 12.80 -13.30 9.61
CA ASP A 129 13.82 -14.21 9.09
C ASP A 129 14.70 -13.61 8.00
N GLN A 130 14.18 -12.66 7.21
CA GLN A 130 14.95 -11.91 6.20
C GLN A 130 15.84 -10.83 6.84
N LEU A 131 15.41 -10.22 7.94
CA LEU A 131 16.12 -9.13 8.61
C LEU A 131 17.19 -9.61 9.60
N LYS A 132 16.99 -10.77 10.23
CA LYS A 132 17.92 -11.37 11.23
C LYS A 132 19.40 -11.35 10.85
N PRO A 133 19.80 -11.60 9.58
CA PRO A 133 21.22 -11.57 9.20
C PRO A 133 21.86 -10.18 9.20
N TYR A 134 21.06 -9.11 9.18
CA TYR A 134 21.54 -7.75 8.90
C TYR A 134 21.30 -6.75 10.04
N PHE A 135 20.34 -7.04 10.93
CA PHE A 135 19.92 -6.13 11.98
C PHE A 135 19.99 -6.79 13.36
N THR A 136 19.83 -5.98 14.40
CA THR A 136 19.47 -6.40 15.74
C THR A 136 17.96 -6.20 15.98
N ILE A 137 17.39 -6.90 16.97
CA ILE A 137 15.97 -6.73 17.33
C ILE A 137 15.66 -5.28 17.72
N GLU A 138 16.55 -4.62 18.46
CA GLU A 138 16.34 -3.25 18.93
C GLU A 138 16.28 -2.24 17.76
N GLU A 139 17.10 -2.43 16.73
CA GLU A 139 17.06 -1.61 15.50
C GLU A 139 15.71 -1.76 14.79
N ILE A 140 15.20 -2.98 14.63
CA ILE A 140 13.90 -3.23 14.02
C ILE A 140 12.75 -2.65 14.85
N GLU A 141 12.81 -2.79 16.17
CA GLU A 141 11.82 -2.20 17.08
C GLU A 141 11.81 -0.67 16.98
N ASN A 142 12.98 -0.03 16.82
CA ASN A 142 13.09 1.41 16.65
C ASN A 142 12.60 1.89 15.28
N ILE A 143 12.89 1.15 14.19
CA ILE A 143 12.32 1.41 12.86
C ILE A 143 10.78 1.34 12.91
N GLY A 144 10.23 0.30 13.55
CA GLY A 144 8.78 0.13 13.70
C GLY A 144 8.12 1.19 14.58
N LYS A 145 8.83 1.78 15.56
CA LYS A 145 8.32 2.94 16.32
C LYS A 145 8.20 4.18 15.45
N GLY A 146 9.15 4.42 14.54
CA GLY A 146 9.07 5.52 13.57
C GLY A 146 7.80 5.43 12.74
N HIS A 147 7.59 4.30 12.06
CA HIS A 147 6.43 4.08 11.19
C HIS A 147 5.08 4.19 11.93
N ARG A 148 5.02 3.82 13.22
CA ARG A 148 3.79 3.98 14.02
C ARG A 148 3.39 5.44 14.26
N ASN A 149 4.33 6.37 14.17
CA ASN A 149 4.03 7.80 14.35
C ASN A 149 3.60 8.47 13.03
N ASP A 150 3.79 7.78 11.91
CA ASP A 150 3.48 8.28 10.55
C ASP A 150 2.12 7.79 10.03
N ILE A 151 1.46 6.86 10.76
CA ILE A 151 0.13 6.28 10.47
C ILE A 151 -0.90 6.86 11.44
#